data_AF-A0A9J5ZD07-F1
#
_entry.id   AF-A0A9J5ZD07-F1
#
_cell.length_a   1.000
_cell.length_b   1.000
_cell.length_c   1.000
_cell.angle_alpha   90.00
_cell.angle_beta   90.00
_cell.angle_gamma   90.00
#
_symmetry.space_group_name_H-M   'P 1'
#
loop_
_entity.id
_entity.type
_entity.pdbx_description
1 polymer ?
#
loop_
_entity_poly.entity_id
_entity_poly.type
_entity_poly.pdbx_seq_one_letter_code
_entity_poly.pdbx_strand_id
1 'polypeptide(L)'
;MLISIGPYHKKNPQLGSMEKYKLMYLRRFLQRKRGLDVEHCITEIEKLKGIALKCYDDIENLDNDIVDKFSEILLLDGCFVVECI
;
A
#
# COMPACT_ATOMS: atom_id res chain seq x y z
N MET A 1 7.09 4.84 17.52
CA MET A 1 6.00 4.37 16.65
C MET A 1 6.63 3.56 15.54
N LEU A 2 6.31 2.27 15.43
CA LEU A 2 6.82 1.41 14.37
C LEU A 2 5.79 1.40 13.23
N ILE A 3 6.25 1.70 12.02
CA ILE A 3 5.41 1.69 10.82
C ILE A 3 5.97 0.61 9.91
N SER A 4 5.12 -0.33 9.53
CA SER A 4 5.47 -1.33 8.53
C SER A 4 4.98 -0.87 7.16
N ILE A 5 5.83 -1.06 6.16
CA ILE A 5 5.60 -0.70 4.75
C ILE A 5 5.75 -1.98 3.93
N GLY A 6 4.89 -2.15 2.95
CA GLY A 6 4.79 -3.35 2.15
C GLY A 6 3.98 -4.45 2.83
N PRO A 7 3.79 -5.58 2.15
CA PRO A 7 2.82 -6.62 2.50
C PRO A 7 3.11 -7.37 3.80
N TYR A 8 4.30 -7.21 4.40
CA TYR A 8 4.70 -7.89 5.62
C TYR A 8 3.91 -7.48 6.86
N HIS A 9 3.21 -6.34 6.84
CA HIS A 9 2.40 -5.91 7.98
C HIS A 9 1.19 -6.82 8.25
N LYS A 10 0.67 -7.54 7.25
CA LYS A 10 -0.54 -8.35 7.40
C LYS A 10 -0.38 -9.59 8.29
N LYS A 11 0.86 -10.03 8.54
CA LYS A 11 1.15 -11.15 9.44
C LYS A 11 1.17 -10.77 10.93
N ASN A 12 1.07 -9.48 11.26
CA ASN A 12 1.12 -9.02 12.65
C ASN A 12 -0.02 -8.05 12.99
N PRO A 13 -1.02 -8.48 13.79
CA PRO A 13 -2.16 -7.66 14.20
C PRO A 13 -1.77 -6.34 14.89
N GLN A 14 -0.61 -6.29 15.53
CA GLN A 14 -0.10 -5.09 16.21
C GLN A 14 0.28 -3.97 15.22
N LEU A 15 0.49 -4.30 13.94
CA LEU A 15 0.84 -3.34 12.89
C LEU A 15 -0.41 -2.71 12.22
N GLY A 16 -1.61 -3.24 12.50
CA GLY A 16 -2.87 -2.75 11.93
C GLY A 16 -3.29 -1.36 12.43
N SER A 17 -2.78 -0.91 13.58
CA SER A 17 -3.13 0.41 14.12
C SER A 17 -2.73 1.56 13.21
N MET A 18 -1.66 1.39 12.40
CA MET A 18 -1.20 2.42 11.46
C MET A 18 -2.01 2.46 10.16
N GLU A 19 -2.73 1.41 9.80
CA GLU A 19 -3.54 1.35 8.56
C GLU A 19 -4.61 2.45 8.52
N LYS A 20 -5.23 2.74 9.68
CA LYS A 20 -6.20 3.83 9.79
C LYS A 20 -5.57 5.19 9.43
N TYR A 21 -4.32 5.42 9.83
CA TYR A 21 -3.61 6.65 9.52
C TYR A 21 -3.21 6.69 8.04
N LYS A 22 -2.70 5.59 7.48
CA LYS A 22 -2.40 5.50 6.04
C LYS A 22 -3.62 5.81 5.17
N LEU A 23 -4.80 5.31 5.54
CA LEU A 23 -6.07 5.66 4.89
C LEU A 23 -6.39 7.15 4.95
N MET A 24 -6.10 7.80 6.08
CA MET A 24 -6.27 9.26 6.22
C MET A 24 -5.32 10.02 5.28
N TYR A 25 -4.07 9.56 5.14
CA TYR A 25 -3.11 10.15 4.21
C TYR A 25 -3.47 9.94 2.75
N LEU A 26 -3.98 8.77 2.36
CA LEU A 26 -4.53 8.54 1.02
C LEU A 26 -5.66 9.54 0.71
N ARG A 27 -6.60 9.74 1.63
CA ARG A 27 -7.68 10.73 1.45
C ARG A 27 -7.13 12.14 1.27
N ARG A 28 -6.11 12.52 2.05
CA ARG A 28 -5.46 13.83 1.95
C ARG A 28 -4.76 14.01 0.60
N PHE A 29 -4.05 12.97 0.13
CA PHE A 29 -3.41 12.94 -1.18
C PHE A 29 -4.40 13.17 -2.32
N LEU A 30 -5.51 12.42 -2.32
CA LEU A 30 -6.55 12.54 -3.36
C LEU A 30 -7.25 13.91 -3.32
N GLN A 31 -7.48 14.48 -2.14
CA GLN A 31 -8.03 15.83 -2.01
C GLN A 31 -7.10 16.91 -2.60
N ARG A 32 -5.79 16.74 -2.47
CA ARG A 32 -4.77 17.63 -3.04
C ARG A 32 -4.68 17.50 -4.56
N LYS A 33 -4.88 16.29 -5.11
CA LYS A 33 -4.79 15.99 -6.54
C LYS A 33 -6.19 15.89 -7.17
N ARG A 34 -6.81 17.05 -7.43
CA ARG A 34 -8.12 17.11 -8.12
C ARG A 34 -8.09 16.36 -9.45
N GLY A 35 -9.06 15.47 -9.66
CA GLY A 35 -9.19 14.65 -10.86
C GLY A 35 -8.46 13.32 -10.81
N LEU A 36 -7.75 13.01 -9.72
CA LEU A 36 -7.16 11.70 -9.48
C LEU A 36 -8.08 10.90 -8.55
N ASP A 37 -8.48 9.71 -8.97
CA ASP A 37 -9.27 8.79 -8.15
C ASP A 37 -8.45 7.54 -7.76
N VAL A 38 -9.04 6.75 -6.86
CA VAL A 38 -8.40 5.52 -6.35
C VAL A 38 -8.23 4.48 -7.45
N GLU A 39 -9.22 4.34 -8.33
CA GLU A 39 -9.23 3.32 -9.38
C GLU A 39 -8.10 3.55 -10.39
N HIS A 40 -7.87 4.80 -10.77
CA HIS A 40 -6.76 5.20 -11.61
C HIS A 40 -5.41 4.89 -10.93
N CYS A 41 -5.27 5.23 -9.64
CA CYS A 41 -4.04 4.92 -8.89
C CYS A 41 -3.77 3.42 -8.82
N ILE A 42 -4.80 2.61 -8.54
CA ILE A 42 -4.69 1.15 -8.49
C ILE A 42 -4.32 0.60 -9.87
N THR A 43 -4.93 1.11 -10.94
CA THR A 43 -4.64 0.69 -12.31
C THR A 43 -3.17 0.93 -12.67
N GLU A 44 -2.61 2.10 -12.32
CA GLU A 44 -1.20 2.38 -12.56
C GLU A 44 -0.26 1.52 -11.71
N ILE A 45 -0.62 1.26 -10.45
CA ILE A 45 0.16 0.37 -9.58
C ILE A 45 0.11 -1.08 -10.07
N GLU A 46 -1.03 -1.56 -10.58
CA GLU A 46 -1.17 -2.93 -11.07
C GLU A 46 -0.21 -3.22 -12.24
N LYS A 47 0.05 -2.22 -13.11
CA LYS A 47 1.06 -2.32 -14.18
C LYS A 47 2.48 -2.54 -13.63
N LEU A 48 2.76 -2.04 -12.43
CA LEU A 48 4.05 -2.14 -11.76
C LEU A 48 4.11 -3.29 -10.75
N LYS A 49 2.97 -3.88 -10.38
CA LYS A 49 2.85 -4.94 -9.36
C LYS A 49 3.83 -6.07 -9.57
N GLY A 50 3.96 -6.58 -10.79
CA GLY A 50 4.86 -7.69 -11.09
C GLY A 50 6.34 -7.34 -10.86
N ILE A 51 6.74 -6.09 -11.07
CA ILE A 51 8.11 -5.62 -10.80
C ILE A 51 8.27 -5.40 -9.29
N ALA A 52 7.29 -4.77 -8.65
CA ALA A 52 7.32 -4.49 -7.23
C ALA A 52 7.34 -5.77 -6.40
N LEU A 53 6.59 -6.82 -6.79
CA LEU A 53 6.62 -8.12 -6.13
C LEU A 53 8.04 -8.69 -6.14
N LYS A 54 8.76 -8.65 -7.26
CA LYS A 54 10.15 -9.15 -7.39
C LYS A 54 11.15 -8.48 -6.44
N CYS A 55 10.80 -7.35 -5.85
CA CYS A 55 11.63 -6.66 -4.85
C CYS A 55 11.46 -7.24 -3.43
N TYR A 56 10.60 -8.23 -3.23
CA TYR A 56 10.40 -8.91 -1.97
C TYR A 56 11.09 -10.29 -2.00
N ASP A 57 11.88 -10.62 -0.99
CA ASP A 57 12.70 -11.84 -0.99
C ASP A 57 11.86 -13.13 -0.82
N ASP A 58 10.64 -13.02 -0.31
CA ASP A 58 9.78 -14.12 0.12
C ASP A 58 8.45 -14.20 -0.65
N ILE A 59 8.42 -13.80 -1.93
CA ILE A 59 7.18 -13.73 -2.74
C ILE A 59 6.38 -15.03 -2.70
N GLU A 60 7.06 -16.17 -2.77
CA GLU A 60 6.45 -17.50 -2.77
C GLU A 60 5.78 -17.85 -1.42
N ASN A 61 6.17 -17.15 -0.34
CA ASN A 61 5.65 -17.31 1.02
C ASN A 61 4.58 -16.26 1.39
N LEU A 62 4.16 -15.43 0.42
CA LEU A 62 3.02 -14.54 0.59
C LEU A 62 1.71 -15.29 0.33
N ASP A 63 0.77 -15.12 1.26
CA ASP A 63 -0.58 -15.66 1.07
C ASP A 63 -1.22 -15.04 -0.17
N ASN A 64 -1.97 -15.83 -0.93
CA ASN A 64 -2.67 -15.37 -2.14
C ASN A 64 -3.55 -14.13 -1.86
N ASP A 65 -4.23 -14.09 -0.71
CA ASP A 65 -5.04 -12.94 -0.28
C ASP A 65 -4.22 -11.64 -0.12
N ILE A 66 -2.93 -11.76 0.19
CA ILE A 66 -2.02 -10.61 0.28
C ILE A 66 -1.58 -10.18 -1.12
N VAL A 67 -1.29 -11.13 -2.00
CA VAL A 67 -0.94 -10.87 -3.41
C VAL A 67 -2.09 -10.20 -4.16
N ASP A 68 -3.33 -10.63 -3.92
CA ASP A 68 -4.53 -10.03 -4.52
C ASP A 68 -4.71 -8.57 -4.08
N LYS A 69 -4.45 -8.29 -2.80
CA LYS A 69 -4.56 -6.95 -2.21
C LYS A 69 -3.27 -6.14 -2.29
N PHE A 70 -2.25 -6.63 -2.99
CA PHE A 70 -0.92 -6.04 -2.96
C PHE A 70 -0.90 -4.61 -3.50
N SER A 71 -1.67 -4.33 -4.55
CA SER A 71 -1.75 -2.99 -5.13
C SER A 71 -2.42 -1.99 -4.20
N GLU A 72 -3.43 -2.41 -3.43
CA GLU A 72 -4.05 -1.59 -2.39
C GLU A 72 -3.06 -1.27 -1.26
N ILE A 73 -2.28 -2.28 -0.84
CA ILE A 73 -1.21 -2.12 0.15
C ILE A 73 -0.18 -1.10 -0.32
N LEU A 74 0.33 -1.25 -1.55
CA LEU A 74 1.30 -0.33 -2.11
C LEU A 74 0.75 1.10 -2.26
N LEU A 75 -0.53 1.25 -2.63
CA LEU A 75 -1.16 2.56 -2.72
C LEU A 75 -1.20 3.24 -1.36
N LEU A 76 -1.69 2.54 -0.33
CA LEU A 76 -1.79 3.09 1.03
C LEU A 76 -0.42 3.47 1.57
N ASP A 77 0.56 2.58 1.41
CA ASP A 77 1.91 2.79 1.89
C ASP A 77 2.63 3.90 1.14
N GLY A 78 2.51 3.93 -0.18
CA GLY A 78 3.11 4.96 -1.03
C GLY A 78 2.54 6.34 -0.73
N CYS A 79 1.20 6.45 -0.59
CA CYS A 79 0.58 7.71 -0.19
C CYS A 79 0.99 8.15 1.20
N PHE A 80 1.13 7.22 2.15
CA PHE A 80 1.63 7.51 3.47
C PHE A 80 3.05 8.08 3.42
N VAL A 81 3.96 7.45 2.67
CA VAL A 81 5.33 7.93 2.50
C VAL A 81 5.36 9.34 1.89
N VAL A 82 4.60 9.58 0.82
CA VAL A 82 4.59 10.87 0.11
C VAL A 82 4.00 12.02 0.92
N GLU A 83 3.04 11.74 1.80
CA GLU A 83 2.33 12.79 2.55
C GLU A 83 2.84 12.96 3.99
N CYS A 84 3.49 11.95 4.58
CA CYS A 84 3.90 11.98 5.97
C CYS A 84 5.41 12.19 6.18
N ILE A 85 6.25 11.79 5.21
CA ILE A 85 7.72 11.92 5.26
C ILE A 85 8.13 13.10 4.39
#